data_AF-A0A1G3LXF9-F1
#
_entry.id   AF-A0A1G3LXF9-F1
#
_cell.length_a   1.000
_cell.length_b   1.000
_cell.length_c   1.000
_cell.angle_alpha   90.00
_cell.angle_beta   90.00
_cell.angle_gamma   90.00
#
_symmetry.space_group_name_H-M   'P 1'
#
loop_
_entity.id
_entity.type
_entity.pdbx_description
1 polymer ?
#
loop_
_entity_poly.entity_id
_entity_poly.type
_entity_poly.pdbx_seq_one_letter_code
_entity_poly.pdbx_strand_id
1 'polypeptide(L)'
;MEWEFEQFSKTADASAPSAETATSNFYGLQFQNIYSLLVNGEFLNLPLMIDDPSRRYSLALQVLDPVRLRTPMGLSATRNIRDGIRLGERGQPTGYFIADPEDGRFSSSLDLRHYREIPPMAGHRPLVFHRFHKKTPESVRGISIIAPAMKFFRDMSDYLDFELVGAIMAASFPVFIEKTSPYDAVDEHGTPVTDTDPTRYQEVGPSIMYGNLGEKPNLLSNPRPGNSFGIFVETILRGAGAAAGMPYEVIAKDFSKTNYSSARAALEEAWRVFGMYQDWMVTYFCQIIWEMVFEEAWLRGRIRLPKGAPDFYSHRAEYCAASWIVPERTNLDPVKEMVAAIMGKNANIITDADIAAKRGKDWEAQYAQRSREIIKAKELGLPEASAQRPTVSKKAPEAQETP
;
A
#
# COMPACT_ATOMS: atom_id res chain seq x y z
N MET A 1 -7.58 6.79 -29.76
CA MET A 1 -7.25 5.60 -28.96
C MET A 1 -7.46 5.84 -27.48
N GLU A 2 -6.80 6.84 -26.90
CA GLU A 2 -6.93 7.20 -25.48
C GLU A 2 -8.39 7.41 -25.04
N TRP A 3 -9.18 8.11 -25.86
CA TRP A 3 -10.60 8.32 -25.57
C TRP A 3 -11.40 7.02 -25.41
N GLU A 4 -11.11 5.98 -26.20
CA GLU A 4 -11.81 4.69 -26.11
C GLU A 4 -11.49 3.97 -24.80
N PHE A 5 -10.22 4.01 -24.39
CA PHE A 5 -9.81 3.47 -23.10
C PHE A 5 -10.36 4.28 -21.93
N GLU A 6 -10.46 5.60 -22.07
CA GLU A 6 -11.13 6.44 -21.07
C GLU A 6 -12.61 6.05 -20.92
N GLN A 7 -13.32 5.73 -22.02
CA GLN A 7 -14.69 5.23 -21.92
C GLN A 7 -14.79 3.86 -21.25
N PHE A 8 -13.88 2.93 -21.60
CA PHE A 8 -13.78 1.64 -20.90
C PHE A 8 -13.53 1.87 -19.40
N SER A 9 -12.62 2.77 -19.05
CA SER A 9 -12.17 2.98 -17.67
C SER A 9 -13.33 3.32 -16.71
N LYS A 10 -14.38 3.99 -17.23
CA LYS A 10 -15.60 4.36 -16.49
C LYS A 10 -16.52 3.17 -16.20
N THR A 11 -16.44 2.10 -16.98
CA THR A 11 -17.30 0.90 -16.88
C THR A 11 -16.49 -0.37 -16.58
N ALA A 12 -15.24 -0.23 -16.17
CA ALA A 12 -14.31 -1.34 -16.00
C ALA A 12 -14.72 -2.31 -14.88
N ASP A 13 -15.48 -1.86 -13.87
CA ASP A 13 -15.94 -2.71 -12.77
C ASP A 13 -17.15 -3.57 -13.20
N ALA A 14 -17.05 -4.88 -12.99
CA ALA A 14 -18.12 -5.83 -13.29
C ALA A 14 -19.32 -5.76 -12.33
N SER A 15 -19.14 -5.22 -11.13
CA SER A 15 -20.18 -5.21 -10.09
C SER A 15 -21.31 -4.21 -10.36
N ALA A 16 -21.07 -3.20 -11.19
CA ALA A 16 -22.02 -2.14 -11.46
C ALA A 16 -22.59 -2.23 -12.88
N PRO A 17 -23.90 -2.03 -13.12
CA PRO A 17 -24.47 -2.14 -14.46
C PRO A 17 -23.99 -1.00 -15.39
N SER A 18 -23.87 0.23 -14.87
CA SER A 18 -23.46 1.42 -15.64
C SER A 18 -22.36 2.23 -14.92
N ALA A 19 -21.68 3.12 -15.66
CA ALA A 19 -20.66 4.01 -15.13
C ALA A 19 -21.17 4.94 -14.00
N GLU A 20 -22.42 5.37 -14.08
CA GLU A 20 -23.05 6.27 -13.08
C GLU A 20 -23.33 5.55 -11.77
N THR A 21 -23.60 4.24 -11.84
CA THR A 21 -23.80 3.38 -10.68
C THR A 21 -22.51 2.73 -10.16
N ALA A 22 -21.40 2.89 -10.89
CA ALA A 22 -20.14 2.24 -10.57
C ALA A 22 -19.51 2.82 -9.31
N THR A 23 -19.30 1.96 -8.30
CA THR A 23 -18.60 2.33 -7.07
C THR A 23 -17.09 2.51 -7.32
N SER A 24 -16.54 1.82 -8.32
CA SER A 24 -15.14 1.93 -8.70
C SER A 24 -14.98 2.01 -10.23
N ASN A 25 -14.07 2.86 -10.68
CA ASN A 25 -13.60 2.89 -12.06
C ASN A 25 -12.29 2.08 -12.18
N PHE A 26 -11.71 2.00 -13.37
CA PHE A 26 -10.45 1.28 -13.60
C PHE A 26 -9.31 1.69 -12.66
N TYR A 27 -9.20 2.99 -12.34
CA TYR A 27 -8.19 3.48 -11.39
C TYR A 27 -8.50 3.07 -9.94
N GLY A 28 -9.78 3.01 -9.56
CA GLY A 28 -10.22 2.42 -8.30
C GLY A 28 -9.87 0.94 -8.19
N LEU A 29 -10.04 0.17 -9.27
CA LEU A 29 -9.62 -1.24 -9.31
C LEU A 29 -8.10 -1.38 -9.19
N GLN A 30 -7.31 -0.50 -9.83
CA GLN A 30 -5.86 -0.48 -9.64
C GLN A 30 -5.49 -0.25 -8.16
N PHE A 31 -6.18 0.68 -7.48
CA PHE A 31 -5.97 0.93 -6.06
C PHE A 31 -6.30 -0.31 -5.21
N GLN A 32 -7.44 -0.96 -5.45
CA GLN A 32 -7.81 -2.20 -4.75
C GLN A 32 -6.78 -3.31 -4.98
N ASN A 33 -6.28 -3.45 -6.21
CA ASN A 33 -5.27 -4.44 -6.56
C ASN A 33 -3.93 -4.17 -5.86
N ILE A 34 -3.45 -2.93 -5.85
CA ILE A 34 -2.23 -2.56 -5.13
C ILE A 34 -2.44 -2.76 -3.63
N TYR A 35 -3.59 -2.36 -3.07
CA TYR A 35 -3.88 -2.57 -1.66
C TYR A 35 -3.85 -4.07 -1.29
N SER A 36 -4.51 -4.92 -2.08
CA SER A 36 -4.48 -6.38 -1.90
C SER A 36 -3.07 -6.94 -2.06
N LEU A 37 -2.29 -6.46 -3.04
CA LEU A 37 -0.89 -6.84 -3.22
C LEU A 37 -0.05 -6.52 -1.97
N LEU A 38 -0.25 -5.35 -1.35
CA LEU A 38 0.52 -4.95 -0.18
C LEU A 38 0.09 -5.74 1.08
N VAL A 39 -1.21 -5.94 1.28
CA VAL A 39 -1.76 -6.60 2.47
C VAL A 39 -1.71 -8.11 2.38
N ASN A 40 -2.20 -8.69 1.29
CA ASN A 40 -2.29 -10.14 1.08
C ASN A 40 -1.07 -10.70 0.32
N GLY A 41 -0.28 -9.86 -0.35
CA GLY A 41 0.87 -10.29 -1.15
C GLY A 41 0.55 -10.53 -2.63
N GLU A 42 -0.73 -10.51 -3.00
CA GLU A 42 -1.22 -10.82 -4.34
C GLU A 42 -2.58 -10.17 -4.58
N PHE A 43 -3.01 -10.15 -5.83
CA PHE A 43 -4.40 -9.81 -6.18
C PHE A 43 -4.95 -10.79 -7.22
N LEU A 44 -6.28 -10.85 -7.29
CA LEU A 44 -7.02 -11.71 -8.20
C LEU A 44 -8.11 -10.92 -8.93
N ASN A 45 -8.05 -10.89 -10.27
CA ASN A 45 -9.12 -10.33 -11.09
C ASN A 45 -9.60 -11.33 -12.13
N LEU A 46 -10.91 -11.35 -12.39
CA LEU A 46 -11.51 -12.10 -13.47
C LEU A 46 -12.03 -11.14 -14.55
N PRO A 47 -11.51 -11.21 -15.78
CA PRO A 47 -12.10 -10.53 -16.92
C PRO A 47 -13.35 -11.26 -17.34
N LEU A 48 -14.46 -10.55 -17.33
CA LEU A 48 -15.76 -11.02 -17.76
C LEU A 48 -16.16 -10.29 -19.05
N MET A 49 -16.89 -11.00 -19.90
CA MET A 49 -17.56 -10.41 -21.06
C MET A 49 -19.04 -10.29 -20.72
N ILE A 50 -19.44 -9.11 -20.26
CA ILE A 50 -20.82 -8.80 -19.89
C ILE A 50 -21.55 -8.31 -21.13
N ASP A 51 -22.61 -9.02 -21.52
CA ASP A 51 -23.47 -8.62 -22.62
C ASP A 51 -24.60 -7.72 -22.08
N ASP A 52 -24.30 -6.42 -21.96
CA ASP A 52 -25.25 -5.41 -21.53
C ASP A 52 -25.28 -4.27 -22.58
N PRO A 53 -26.45 -3.96 -23.18
CA PRO A 53 -26.60 -2.88 -24.15
C PRO A 53 -26.19 -1.48 -23.64
N SER A 54 -26.25 -1.25 -22.33
CA SER A 54 -25.87 0.02 -21.71
C SER A 54 -24.35 0.22 -21.67
N ARG A 55 -23.57 -0.87 -21.79
CA ARG A 55 -22.12 -0.83 -21.74
C ARG A 55 -21.52 -0.66 -23.14
N ARG A 56 -20.61 0.31 -23.25
CA ARG A 56 -19.83 0.50 -24.49
C ARG A 56 -18.92 -0.69 -24.77
N TYR A 57 -18.31 -1.25 -23.73
CA TYR A 57 -17.43 -2.41 -23.79
C TYR A 57 -18.03 -3.55 -22.96
N SER A 58 -17.98 -4.76 -23.48
CA SER A 58 -18.41 -5.97 -22.78
C SER A 58 -17.34 -6.42 -21.79
N LEU A 59 -16.07 -6.13 -22.07
CA LEU A 59 -15.01 -6.36 -21.10
C LEU A 59 -15.32 -5.61 -19.80
N ALA A 60 -15.35 -6.36 -18.72
CA ALA A 60 -15.43 -5.87 -17.34
C ALA A 60 -14.51 -6.71 -16.46
N LEU A 61 -14.09 -6.15 -15.34
CA LEU A 61 -13.18 -6.78 -14.39
C LEU A 61 -13.91 -7.00 -13.08
N GLN A 62 -13.95 -8.24 -12.65
CA GLN A 62 -14.40 -8.61 -11.32
C GLN A 62 -13.18 -8.77 -10.42
N VAL A 63 -12.99 -7.83 -9.49
CA VAL A 63 -11.96 -7.93 -8.44
C VAL A 63 -12.45 -8.95 -7.41
N LEU A 64 -11.61 -9.93 -7.11
CA LEU A 64 -11.91 -10.96 -6.12
C LEU A 64 -10.87 -10.95 -5.01
N ASP A 65 -11.31 -11.27 -3.80
CA ASP A 65 -10.39 -11.48 -2.69
C ASP A 65 -9.54 -12.74 -2.93
N PRO A 66 -8.20 -12.67 -2.84
CA PRO A 66 -7.31 -13.83 -2.95
C PRO A 66 -7.61 -14.96 -1.95
N VAL A 67 -8.30 -14.68 -0.84
CA VAL A 67 -8.79 -15.69 0.11
C VAL A 67 -9.78 -16.66 -0.56
N ARG A 68 -10.43 -16.28 -1.66
CA ARG A 68 -11.30 -17.20 -2.43
C ARG A 68 -10.50 -18.26 -3.20
N LEU A 69 -9.23 -17.99 -3.50
CA LEU A 69 -8.34 -18.93 -4.19
C LEU A 69 -7.84 -19.98 -3.20
N ARG A 70 -8.48 -21.15 -3.18
CA ARG A 70 -8.21 -22.21 -2.18
C ARG A 70 -8.30 -23.59 -2.79
N THR A 71 -7.53 -24.53 -2.26
CA THR A 71 -7.62 -25.93 -2.67
C THR A 71 -8.90 -26.55 -2.09
N PRO A 72 -9.77 -27.15 -2.93
CA PRO A 72 -10.93 -27.89 -2.44
C PRO A 72 -10.51 -29.07 -1.57
N MET A 73 -11.22 -29.35 -0.48
CA MET A 73 -10.83 -30.39 0.48
C MET A 73 -10.61 -31.77 -0.17
N GLY A 74 -11.50 -32.18 -1.08
CA GLY A 74 -11.38 -33.45 -1.80
C GLY A 74 -10.17 -33.56 -2.73
N LEU A 75 -9.50 -32.44 -3.03
CA LEU A 75 -8.34 -32.37 -3.92
C LEU A 75 -7.04 -32.04 -3.17
N SER A 76 -7.07 -31.84 -1.85
CA SER A 76 -5.90 -31.47 -1.04
C SER A 76 -4.77 -32.50 -1.08
N ALA A 77 -5.06 -33.78 -1.31
CA ALA A 77 -4.05 -34.84 -1.44
C ALA A 77 -3.39 -34.87 -2.84
N THR A 78 -3.89 -34.10 -3.80
CA THR A 78 -3.42 -34.15 -5.19
C THR A 78 -2.13 -33.36 -5.35
N ARG A 79 -1.04 -34.05 -5.71
CA ARG A 79 0.33 -33.47 -5.80
C ARG A 79 0.42 -32.24 -6.72
N ASN A 80 -0.37 -32.20 -7.78
CA ASN A 80 -0.35 -31.13 -8.77
C ASN A 80 -1.29 -29.96 -8.44
N ILE A 81 -1.94 -29.95 -7.27
CA ILE A 81 -2.78 -28.83 -6.81
C ILE A 81 -2.15 -28.24 -5.55
N ARG A 82 -1.87 -26.94 -5.58
CA ARG A 82 -1.25 -26.21 -4.45
C ARG A 82 -1.97 -24.88 -4.27
N ASP A 83 -2.43 -24.61 -3.05
CA ASP A 83 -3.06 -23.34 -2.65
C ASP A 83 -4.10 -22.78 -3.64
N GLY A 84 -4.96 -23.65 -4.16
CA GLY A 84 -6.02 -23.30 -5.11
C GLY A 84 -5.59 -23.22 -6.57
N ILE A 85 -4.38 -23.63 -6.92
CA ILE A 85 -3.87 -23.61 -8.29
C ILE A 85 -3.49 -25.02 -8.74
N ARG A 86 -4.03 -25.44 -9.88
CA ARG A 86 -3.61 -26.66 -10.58
C ARG A 86 -2.38 -26.36 -11.43
N LEU A 87 -1.32 -27.10 -11.20
CA LEU A 87 -0.03 -26.95 -11.88
C LEU A 87 0.14 -28.03 -12.96
N GLY A 88 0.69 -27.62 -14.10
CA GLY A 88 1.16 -28.52 -15.15
C GLY A 88 2.55 -29.08 -14.87
N GLU A 89 3.10 -29.83 -15.82
CA GLU A 89 4.38 -30.54 -15.68
C GLU A 89 5.58 -29.62 -15.39
N ARG A 90 5.57 -28.39 -15.90
CA ARG A 90 6.64 -27.40 -15.68
C ARG A 90 6.35 -26.45 -14.52
N GLY A 91 5.31 -26.72 -13.72
CA GLY A 91 4.85 -25.82 -12.67
C GLY A 91 4.06 -24.60 -13.17
N GLN A 92 3.65 -24.58 -14.44
CA GLN A 92 2.78 -23.53 -14.98
C GLN A 92 1.34 -23.69 -14.47
N PRO A 93 0.62 -22.59 -14.16
CA PRO A 93 -0.79 -22.69 -13.81
C PRO A 93 -1.62 -23.20 -15.00
N THR A 94 -2.49 -24.18 -14.74
CA THR A 94 -3.40 -24.79 -15.72
C THR A 94 -4.86 -24.62 -15.33
N GLY A 95 -5.13 -24.37 -14.05
CA GLY A 95 -6.47 -24.08 -13.53
C GLY A 95 -6.40 -23.36 -12.19
N TYR A 96 -7.38 -22.51 -11.92
CA TYR A 96 -7.56 -21.78 -10.67
C TYR A 96 -8.87 -22.21 -10.01
N PHE A 97 -8.82 -22.64 -8.76
CA PHE A 97 -9.98 -23.02 -7.96
C PHE A 97 -10.45 -21.83 -7.14
N ILE A 98 -11.55 -21.22 -7.55
CA ILE A 98 -12.14 -20.06 -6.88
C ILE A 98 -13.38 -20.51 -6.13
N ALA A 99 -13.39 -20.29 -4.82
CA ALA A 99 -14.53 -20.61 -3.96
C ALA A 99 -15.70 -19.66 -4.20
N ASP A 100 -16.86 -20.20 -4.55
CA ASP A 100 -18.13 -19.52 -4.81
C ASP A 100 -19.29 -20.19 -4.04
N PRO A 101 -19.29 -20.08 -2.69
CA PRO A 101 -20.38 -20.60 -1.89
C PRO A 101 -21.64 -19.74 -2.08
N GLU A 102 -22.80 -20.38 -2.27
CA GLU A 102 -24.10 -19.71 -2.47
C GLU A 102 -24.46 -18.78 -1.29
N ASP A 103 -24.10 -19.17 -0.07
CA ASP A 103 -24.34 -18.39 1.16
C ASP A 103 -23.31 -17.26 1.38
N GLY A 104 -22.31 -17.12 0.51
CA GLY A 104 -21.22 -16.14 0.64
C GLY A 104 -20.25 -16.39 1.81
N ARG A 105 -20.46 -17.46 2.59
CA ARG A 105 -19.64 -17.81 3.76
C ARG A 105 -18.48 -18.72 3.37
N PHE A 106 -17.25 -18.23 3.55
CA PHE A 106 -16.04 -19.01 3.33
C PHE A 106 -15.72 -19.88 4.55
N SER A 107 -16.34 -21.06 4.63
CA SER A 107 -15.96 -22.07 5.62
C SER A 107 -14.57 -22.62 5.33
N SER A 108 -13.89 -23.11 6.36
CA SER A 108 -12.62 -23.85 6.19
C SER A 108 -12.80 -25.11 5.35
N SER A 109 -14.01 -25.70 5.37
CA SER A 109 -14.35 -27.00 4.78
C SER A 109 -15.46 -26.86 3.72
N LEU A 110 -15.15 -26.21 2.60
CA LEU A 110 -16.08 -26.13 1.47
C LEU A 110 -15.96 -27.39 0.59
N ASP A 111 -17.11 -27.94 0.21
CA ASP A 111 -17.21 -29.01 -0.79
C ASP A 111 -16.80 -28.53 -2.18
N LEU A 112 -16.35 -29.46 -3.03
CA LEU A 112 -15.93 -29.18 -4.41
C LEU A 112 -17.00 -28.47 -5.25
N ARG A 113 -18.28 -28.72 -4.99
CA ARG A 113 -19.42 -28.06 -5.68
C ARG A 113 -19.45 -26.53 -5.51
N HIS A 114 -18.84 -26.02 -4.45
CA HIS A 114 -18.73 -24.58 -4.18
C HIS A 114 -17.45 -23.99 -4.75
N TYR A 115 -16.78 -24.68 -5.68
CA TYR A 115 -15.62 -24.18 -6.38
C TYR A 115 -15.86 -24.14 -7.88
N ARG A 116 -15.41 -23.07 -8.51
CA ARG A 116 -15.30 -22.96 -9.95
C ARG A 116 -13.83 -23.11 -10.33
N GLU A 117 -13.52 -24.11 -11.14
CA GLU A 117 -12.21 -24.23 -11.78
C GLU A 117 -12.21 -23.40 -13.07
N ILE A 118 -11.33 -22.40 -13.14
CA ILE A 118 -11.20 -21.51 -14.29
C ILE A 118 -9.81 -21.71 -14.93
N PRO A 119 -9.71 -21.97 -16.24
CA PRO A 119 -8.41 -22.05 -16.91
C PRO A 119 -7.76 -20.65 -16.97
N PRO A 120 -6.42 -20.56 -17.01
CA PRO A 120 -5.70 -19.27 -17.08
C PRO A 120 -6.04 -18.45 -18.32
N MET A 121 -6.30 -19.11 -19.45
CA MET A 121 -6.55 -18.48 -20.74
C MET A 121 -7.69 -19.17 -21.49
N ALA A 122 -8.39 -18.40 -22.32
CA ALA A 122 -9.26 -18.90 -23.38
C ALA A 122 -8.84 -18.28 -24.71
N GLY A 123 -8.31 -19.09 -25.62
CA GLY A 123 -7.67 -18.60 -26.84
C GLY A 123 -6.50 -17.67 -26.50
N HIS A 124 -6.58 -16.42 -26.96
CA HIS A 124 -5.57 -15.38 -26.76
C HIS A 124 -5.89 -14.42 -25.61
N ARG A 125 -6.94 -14.69 -24.82
CA ARG A 125 -7.34 -13.84 -23.68
C ARG A 125 -7.06 -14.52 -22.34
N PRO A 126 -6.45 -13.81 -21.38
CA PRO A 126 -6.37 -14.29 -20.01
C PRO A 126 -7.75 -14.23 -19.35
N LEU A 127 -8.14 -15.30 -18.66
CA LEU A 127 -9.38 -15.38 -17.89
C LEU A 127 -9.15 -15.17 -16.39
N VAL A 128 -7.90 -15.31 -15.93
CA VAL A 128 -7.54 -15.10 -14.53
C VAL A 128 -6.27 -14.25 -14.44
N PHE A 129 -6.42 -13.08 -13.84
CA PHE A 129 -5.32 -12.22 -13.44
C PHE A 129 -4.96 -12.49 -11.99
N HIS A 130 -4.25 -13.59 -11.77
CA HIS A 130 -3.55 -13.84 -10.52
C HIS A 130 -2.12 -13.29 -10.65
N ARG A 131 -1.80 -12.25 -9.88
CA ARG A 131 -0.52 -11.53 -9.98
C ARG A 131 0.05 -11.26 -8.60
N PHE A 132 1.36 -11.45 -8.49
CA PHE A 132 2.14 -11.20 -7.30
C PHE A 132 3.62 -11.11 -7.64
N HIS A 133 4.40 -10.50 -6.74
CA HIS A 133 5.87 -10.54 -6.83
C HIS A 133 6.39 -11.89 -6.35
N LYS A 134 6.93 -12.69 -7.26
CA LYS A 134 7.60 -13.96 -6.94
C LYS A 134 8.94 -13.69 -6.25
N LYS A 135 8.96 -13.74 -4.92
CA LYS A 135 10.19 -13.60 -4.12
C LYS A 135 11.05 -14.87 -4.12
N THR A 136 10.42 -16.04 -4.18
CA THR A 136 11.09 -17.34 -4.18
C THR A 136 10.75 -18.14 -5.45
N PRO A 137 11.69 -18.97 -5.96
CA PRO A 137 11.39 -19.90 -7.04
C PRO A 137 10.23 -20.82 -6.67
N GLU A 138 9.42 -21.21 -7.65
CA GLU A 138 8.26 -22.09 -7.48
C GLU A 138 7.15 -21.61 -6.54
N SER A 139 7.23 -20.39 -5.99
CA SER A 139 6.13 -19.83 -5.20
C SER A 139 4.88 -19.71 -6.07
N VAL A 140 3.80 -20.32 -5.58
CA VAL A 140 2.50 -20.36 -6.24
C VAL A 140 1.63 -19.18 -5.80
N ARG A 141 1.90 -18.64 -4.61
CA ARG A 141 1.16 -17.52 -3.99
C ARG A 141 2.09 -16.36 -3.65
N GLY A 142 1.49 -15.18 -3.57
CA GLY A 142 2.17 -13.99 -3.06
C GLY A 142 2.28 -14.01 -1.53
N ILE A 143 3.31 -13.35 -1.02
CA ILE A 143 3.46 -13.09 0.42
C ILE A 143 3.47 -11.58 0.59
N SER A 144 2.70 -11.11 1.57
CA SER A 144 2.63 -9.70 1.94
C SER A 144 4.01 -9.08 2.13
N ILE A 145 4.14 -7.81 1.71
CA ILE A 145 5.37 -7.06 1.89
C ILE A 145 5.70 -6.81 3.36
N ILE A 146 4.67 -6.74 4.21
CA ILE A 146 4.79 -6.51 5.66
C ILE A 146 4.89 -7.82 6.46
N ALA A 147 4.76 -8.98 5.81
CA ALA A 147 4.85 -10.28 6.49
C ALA A 147 6.13 -10.43 7.35
N PRO A 148 7.34 -10.02 6.89
CA PRO A 148 8.55 -10.10 7.71
C PRO A 148 8.53 -9.16 8.92
N ALA A 149 7.76 -8.07 8.87
CA ALA A 149 7.64 -7.08 9.93
C ALA A 149 6.56 -7.40 10.98
N MET A 150 5.72 -8.42 10.74
CA MET A 150 4.61 -8.77 11.62
C MET A 150 5.03 -9.08 13.06
N LYS A 151 6.22 -9.67 13.24
CA LYS A 151 6.77 -9.90 14.58
C LYS A 151 7.02 -8.58 15.31
N PHE A 152 7.63 -7.60 14.64
CA PHE A 152 7.89 -6.29 15.25
C PHE A 152 6.59 -5.57 15.65
N PHE A 153 5.53 -5.68 14.84
CA PHE A 153 4.23 -5.10 15.20
C PHE A 153 3.59 -5.77 16.42
N ARG A 154 3.75 -7.09 16.56
CA ARG A 154 3.32 -7.81 17.77
C ARG A 154 4.09 -7.35 19.00
N ASP A 155 5.41 -7.36 18.92
CA ASP A 155 6.29 -6.96 20.02
C ASP A 155 6.01 -5.49 20.44
N MET A 156 5.67 -4.62 19.48
CA MET A 156 5.24 -3.23 19.74
C MET A 156 3.92 -3.15 20.49
N SER A 157 2.92 -3.96 20.09
CA SER A 157 1.62 -4.02 20.77
C SER A 157 1.79 -4.48 22.22
N ASP A 158 2.55 -5.55 22.43
CA ASP A 158 2.81 -6.08 23.76
C ASP A 158 3.55 -5.06 24.64
N TYR A 159 4.52 -4.34 24.07
CA TYR A 159 5.25 -3.30 24.79
C TYR A 159 4.38 -2.08 25.14
N LEU A 160 3.46 -1.67 24.26
CA LEU A 160 2.48 -0.63 24.56
C LEU A 160 1.58 -1.01 25.75
N ASP A 161 1.14 -2.27 25.78
CA ASP A 161 0.31 -2.79 26.89
C ASP A 161 1.11 -2.81 28.20
N PHE A 162 2.37 -3.28 28.18
CA PHE A 162 3.22 -3.28 29.37
C PHE A 162 3.58 -1.87 29.86
N GLU A 163 3.79 -0.92 28.95
CA GLU A 163 4.04 0.47 29.32
C GLU A 163 2.79 1.09 29.96
N LEU A 164 1.60 0.82 29.44
CA LEU A 164 0.33 1.29 30.02
C LEU A 164 0.07 0.71 31.40
N VAL A 165 0.15 -0.62 31.56
CA VAL A 165 0.03 -1.29 32.87
C VAL A 165 1.06 -0.74 33.83
N GLY A 166 2.27 -0.56 33.34
CA GLY A 166 3.32 0.08 34.08
C GLY A 166 2.90 1.47 34.56
N ALA A 167 2.47 2.36 33.66
CA ALA A 167 2.11 3.74 34.00
C ALA A 167 1.01 3.78 35.07
N ILE A 168 0.02 2.88 34.96
CA ILE A 168 -1.03 2.68 35.97
C ILE A 168 -0.42 2.29 37.32
N MET A 169 0.48 1.30 37.37
CA MET A 169 1.15 0.90 38.62
C MET A 169 2.01 2.02 39.22
N ALA A 170 2.69 2.81 38.39
CA ALA A 170 3.50 3.93 38.86
C ALA A 170 2.66 5.08 39.42
N ALA A 171 1.48 5.34 38.82
CA ALA A 171 0.50 6.28 39.34
C ALA A 171 -0.19 5.76 40.62
N SER A 172 -0.31 4.43 40.75
CA SER A 172 -0.88 3.77 41.92
C SER A 172 0.18 3.65 43.01
N PHE A 173 0.45 4.71 43.76
CA PHE A 173 1.46 4.76 44.83
C PHE A 173 1.32 3.58 45.82
N PRO A 174 2.13 2.50 45.72
CA PRO A 174 2.02 1.39 46.64
C PRO A 174 2.91 1.69 47.85
N VAL A 175 2.28 1.89 49.01
CA VAL A 175 3.00 2.07 50.27
C VAL A 175 3.01 0.73 50.99
N PHE A 176 4.19 0.13 51.16
CA PHE A 176 4.36 -1.04 52.01
C PHE A 176 4.69 -0.57 53.43
N ILE A 177 3.89 -0.95 54.43
CA ILE A 177 4.17 -0.60 55.83
C ILE A 177 4.89 -1.78 56.49
N GLU A 178 6.16 -1.59 56.84
CA GLU A 178 6.92 -2.57 57.60
C GLU A 178 6.68 -2.37 59.10
N LYS A 179 6.18 -3.40 59.79
CA LYS A 179 6.00 -3.42 61.25
C LYS A 179 7.26 -4.00 61.90
N THR A 180 7.93 -3.21 62.73
CA THR A 180 9.24 -3.59 63.30
C THR A 180 9.20 -4.29 64.66
N SER A 181 8.02 -4.62 65.21
CA SER A 181 7.90 -5.26 66.52
C SER A 181 6.99 -6.50 66.48
N PRO A 182 7.49 -7.71 66.83
CA PRO A 182 6.66 -8.90 67.06
C PRO A 182 5.86 -8.85 68.37
N TYR A 183 6.06 -7.82 69.21
CA TYR A 183 5.61 -7.81 70.60
C TYR A 183 4.49 -6.80 70.93
N ASP A 184 4.09 -5.93 70.00
CA ASP A 184 3.04 -4.92 70.25
C ASP A 184 1.65 -5.36 69.77
N ALA A 185 1.34 -6.66 69.89
CA ALA A 185 0.00 -7.22 69.66
C ALA A 185 -0.59 -7.78 70.97
N VAL A 186 -0.52 -6.99 72.04
CA VAL A 186 -1.19 -7.29 73.31
C VAL A 186 -2.15 -6.17 73.67
N ASP A 187 -3.43 -6.51 73.70
CA ASP A 187 -4.48 -5.65 74.24
C ASP A 187 -4.27 -5.52 75.77
N GLU A 188 -4.88 -4.52 76.42
CA GLU A 188 -4.66 -4.14 77.85
C GLU A 188 -4.95 -5.29 78.86
N HIS A 189 -5.39 -6.46 78.38
CA HIS A 189 -5.71 -7.66 79.16
C HIS A 189 -4.84 -8.90 78.83
N GLY A 190 -3.71 -8.74 78.14
CA GLY A 190 -2.67 -9.78 78.06
C GLY A 190 -3.06 -11.06 77.31
N THR A 191 -4.04 -11.00 76.42
CA THR A 191 -4.33 -12.09 75.48
C THR A 191 -3.67 -11.80 74.12
N PRO A 192 -3.06 -12.81 73.47
CA PRO A 192 -2.46 -12.62 72.15
C PRO A 192 -3.59 -12.34 71.15
N VAL A 193 -3.53 -11.19 70.48
CA VAL A 193 -4.43 -10.90 69.37
C VAL A 193 -4.13 -11.91 68.28
N THR A 194 -5.00 -12.92 68.15
CA THR A 194 -4.96 -13.82 67.01
C THR A 194 -5.55 -13.01 65.87
N ASP A 195 -4.68 -12.43 65.04
CA ASP A 195 -5.07 -11.61 63.90
C ASP A 195 -5.83 -12.50 62.89
N THR A 196 -7.15 -12.60 63.06
CA THR A 196 -8.04 -13.47 62.26
C THR A 196 -8.39 -12.89 60.89
N ASP A 197 -7.70 -11.84 60.43
CA ASP A 197 -7.85 -11.33 59.07
C ASP A 197 -6.47 -11.07 58.44
N PRO A 198 -6.02 -11.87 57.46
CA PRO A 198 -4.75 -11.63 56.79
C PRO A 198 -4.86 -10.32 55.99
N THR A 199 -4.17 -9.28 56.47
CA THR A 199 -3.73 -8.07 55.73
C THR A 199 -4.57 -7.73 54.50
N ARG A 200 -5.63 -6.94 54.70
CA ARG A 200 -6.49 -6.48 53.59
C ARG A 200 -5.76 -5.44 52.75
N TYR A 201 -5.73 -5.67 51.45
CA TYR A 201 -5.48 -4.65 50.43
C TYR A 201 -6.51 -3.52 50.65
N GLN A 202 -6.05 -2.31 50.96
CA GLN A 202 -6.93 -1.16 51.14
C GLN A 202 -6.63 -0.16 50.02
N GLU A 203 -7.62 0.10 49.16
CA GLU A 203 -7.53 1.20 48.20
C GLU A 203 -7.58 2.51 48.98
N VAL A 204 -6.42 3.15 49.14
CA VAL A 204 -6.35 4.47 49.74
C VAL A 204 -6.29 5.51 48.63
N GLY A 205 -7.32 6.36 48.55
CA GLY A 205 -7.29 7.56 47.70
C GLY A 205 -6.18 8.53 48.13
N PRO A 206 -5.90 9.59 47.34
CA PRO A 206 -4.81 10.53 47.63
C PRO A 206 -5.06 11.25 48.96
N SER A 207 -4.46 10.75 50.04
CA SER A 207 -4.54 11.31 51.39
C SER A 207 -3.21 11.13 52.11
N ILE A 208 -2.87 12.07 52.98
CA ILE A 208 -1.64 12.01 53.79
C ILE A 208 -1.95 11.15 55.01
N MET A 209 -1.42 9.92 55.04
CA MET A 209 -1.61 8.99 56.15
C MET A 209 -0.43 9.06 57.12
N TYR A 210 -0.72 9.05 58.41
CA TYR A 210 0.27 8.95 59.49
C TYR A 210 0.33 7.48 59.95
N GLY A 211 1.54 6.91 60.00
CA GLY A 211 1.77 5.55 60.50
C GLY A 211 1.79 5.51 62.04
N ASN A 212 1.52 4.34 62.62
CA ASN A 212 1.63 4.12 64.06
C ASN A 212 3.11 4.09 64.52
N LEU A 213 3.34 4.17 65.82
CA LEU A 213 4.69 4.13 66.40
C LEU A 213 5.37 2.78 66.06
N GLY A 214 6.45 2.82 65.28
CA GLY A 214 7.19 1.63 64.82
C GLY A 214 6.83 1.13 63.41
N GLU A 215 5.87 1.75 62.74
CA GLU A 215 5.54 1.49 61.33
C GLU A 215 6.41 2.36 60.41
N LYS A 216 7.18 1.74 59.51
CA LYS A 216 7.99 2.46 58.52
C LYS A 216 7.39 2.29 57.12
N PRO A 217 7.00 3.38 56.44
CA PRO A 217 6.53 3.30 55.07
C PRO A 217 7.72 3.08 54.12
N ASN A 218 7.76 1.91 53.49
CA ASN A 218 8.62 1.62 52.36
C ASN A 218 7.85 1.97 51.08
N LEU A 219 8.22 3.09 50.47
CA LEU A 219 7.75 3.45 49.14
C LEU A 219 8.35 2.46 48.14
N LEU A 220 7.50 1.61 47.56
CA LEU A 220 7.91 0.75 46.45
C LEU A 220 8.03 1.63 45.20
N SER A 221 9.17 2.32 45.07
CA SER A 221 9.48 3.10 43.87
C SER A 221 9.91 2.15 42.76
N ASN A 222 9.27 2.27 41.59
CA ASN A 222 9.74 1.65 40.35
C ASN A 222 10.40 2.76 39.51
N PRO A 223 11.72 2.98 39.64
CA PRO A 223 12.40 4.02 38.88
C PRO A 223 12.42 3.63 37.40
N ARG A 224 11.45 4.11 36.64
CA ARG A 224 11.42 3.92 35.19
C ARG A 224 12.27 4.96 34.48
N PRO A 225 13.20 4.56 33.60
CA PRO A 225 13.84 5.48 32.68
C PRO A 225 12.84 5.89 31.58
N GLY A 226 12.14 7.00 31.78
CA GLY A 226 11.03 7.47 30.94
C GLY A 226 11.36 7.87 29.50
N ASN A 227 12.59 7.68 29.02
CA ASN A 227 13.03 8.13 27.69
C ASN A 227 13.39 6.97 26.73
N SER A 228 13.16 5.72 27.11
CA SER A 228 13.52 4.54 26.30
C SER A 228 12.40 4.10 25.33
N PHE A 229 11.14 4.39 25.67
CA PHE A 229 9.97 3.99 24.90
C PHE A 229 9.99 4.52 23.46
N GLY A 230 10.26 5.82 23.28
CA GLY A 230 10.31 6.44 21.95
C GLY A 230 11.40 5.86 21.05
N ILE A 231 12.57 5.53 21.62
CA ILE A 231 13.70 4.92 20.89
C ILE A 231 13.33 3.51 20.41
N PHE A 232 12.61 2.75 21.25
CA PHE A 232 12.14 1.42 20.89
C PHE A 232 11.12 1.46 19.75
N VAL A 233 10.11 2.33 19.85
CA VAL A 233 9.11 2.52 18.78
C VAL A 233 9.78 2.95 17.48
N GLU A 234 10.72 3.89 17.53
CA GLU A 234 11.48 4.33 16.35
C GLU A 234 12.27 3.17 15.73
N THR A 235 12.90 2.33 16.54
CA THR A 235 13.67 1.16 16.08
C THR A 235 12.77 0.13 15.39
N ILE A 236 11.59 -0.13 15.95
CA ILE A 236 10.59 -1.01 15.33
C ILE A 236 10.11 -0.45 14.00
N LEU A 237 9.76 0.83 13.94
CA LEU A 237 9.31 1.46 12.69
C LEU A 237 10.39 1.46 11.62
N ARG A 238 11.66 1.65 11.99
CA ARG A 238 12.81 1.51 11.09
C ARG A 238 12.95 0.07 10.58
N GLY A 239 12.80 -0.93 11.45
CA GLY A 239 12.82 -2.34 11.07
C GLY A 239 11.66 -2.73 10.13
N ALA A 240 10.45 -2.26 10.43
CA ALA A 240 9.28 -2.44 9.57
C ALA A 240 9.45 -1.75 8.21
N GLY A 241 10.03 -0.55 8.20
CA GLY A 241 10.36 0.16 6.97
C GLY A 241 11.39 -0.55 6.12
N ALA A 242 12.46 -1.05 6.72
CA ALA A 242 13.46 -1.85 6.02
C ALA A 242 12.85 -3.11 5.38
N ALA A 243 11.90 -3.78 6.05
CA ALA A 243 11.19 -4.93 5.49
C ALA A 243 10.30 -4.57 4.27
N ALA A 244 9.67 -3.40 4.29
CA ALA A 244 8.87 -2.87 3.18
C ALA A 244 9.71 -2.18 2.09
N GLY A 245 11.01 -1.97 2.31
CA GLY A 245 11.90 -1.17 1.46
C GLY A 245 11.69 0.34 1.58
N MET A 246 10.99 0.81 2.61
CA MET A 246 10.59 2.20 2.77
C MET A 246 11.41 2.90 3.87
N PRO A 247 11.86 4.16 3.65
CA PRO A 247 12.51 4.96 4.69
C PRO A 247 11.58 5.28 5.86
N TYR A 248 12.16 5.42 7.06
CA TYR A 248 11.42 5.74 8.29
C TYR A 248 10.64 7.05 8.17
N GLU A 249 11.26 8.07 7.59
CA GLU A 249 10.71 9.42 7.45
C GLU A 249 9.39 9.39 6.68
N VAL A 250 9.30 8.53 5.66
CA VAL A 250 8.10 8.39 4.82
C VAL A 250 7.00 7.58 5.53
N ILE A 251 7.38 6.54 6.28
CA ILE A 251 6.42 5.69 7.01
C ILE A 251 5.84 6.42 8.21
N ALA A 252 6.71 6.95 9.07
CA ALA A 252 6.32 7.67 10.27
C ALA A 252 5.80 9.08 9.96
N LYS A 253 6.01 9.57 8.72
CA LYS A 253 5.78 10.97 8.32
C LYS A 253 6.50 11.97 9.22
N ASP A 254 7.64 11.55 9.77
CA ASP A 254 8.44 12.32 10.71
C ASP A 254 9.76 12.72 10.04
N PHE A 255 9.86 14.01 9.71
CA PHE A 255 11.05 14.62 9.15
C PHE A 255 11.78 15.51 10.17
N SER A 256 11.38 15.49 11.45
CA SER A 256 11.89 16.39 12.49
C SER A 256 13.41 16.26 12.73
N LYS A 257 13.96 15.06 12.52
CA LYS A 257 15.39 14.75 12.70
C LYS A 257 16.20 14.79 11.39
N THR A 258 15.66 15.36 10.31
CA THR A 258 16.29 15.38 8.98
C THR A 258 16.57 16.79 8.47
N ASN A 259 17.65 16.94 7.70
CA ASN A 259 17.93 18.17 6.96
C ASN A 259 17.41 18.04 5.52
N TYR A 260 17.44 19.14 4.76
CA TYR A 260 16.91 19.16 3.39
C TYR A 260 17.51 18.06 2.50
N SER A 261 18.83 17.84 2.57
CA SER A 261 19.52 16.84 1.75
C SER A 261 19.16 15.41 2.15
N SER A 262 19.04 15.11 3.44
CA SER A 262 18.65 13.77 3.90
C SER A 262 17.17 13.50 3.66
N ALA A 263 16.28 14.48 3.83
CA ALA A 263 14.87 14.36 3.48
C ALA A 263 14.68 14.09 1.98
N ARG A 264 15.46 14.77 1.13
CA ARG A 264 15.48 14.51 -0.32
C ARG A 264 15.95 13.10 -0.65
N ALA A 265 17.06 12.66 -0.07
CA ALA A 265 17.58 11.32 -0.29
C ALA A 265 16.59 10.23 0.14
N ALA A 266 15.92 10.41 1.29
CA ALA A 266 14.87 9.51 1.76
C ALA A 266 13.70 9.46 0.77
N LEU A 267 13.21 10.61 0.29
CA LEU A 267 12.14 10.64 -0.70
C LEU A 267 12.55 10.00 -2.02
N GLU A 268 13.76 10.25 -2.53
CA GLU A 268 14.28 9.63 -3.76
C GLU A 268 14.35 8.09 -3.65
N GLU A 269 14.75 7.56 -2.50
CA GLU A 269 14.75 6.11 -2.25
C GLU A 269 13.32 5.54 -2.19
N ALA A 270 12.39 6.25 -1.56
CA ALA A 270 10.97 5.87 -1.59
C ALA A 270 10.40 5.87 -3.02
N TRP A 271 10.74 6.88 -3.83
CA TRP A 271 10.31 6.95 -5.23
C TRP A 271 10.84 5.79 -6.07
N ARG A 272 12.02 5.25 -5.75
CA ARG A 272 12.57 4.06 -6.42
C ARG A 272 11.66 2.84 -6.19
N VAL A 273 11.16 2.67 -4.96
CA VAL A 273 10.22 1.60 -4.62
C VAL A 273 8.87 1.81 -5.30
N PHE A 274 8.32 3.03 -5.25
CA PHE A 274 7.06 3.34 -5.92
C PHE A 274 7.15 3.09 -7.44
N GLY A 275 8.24 3.51 -8.07
CA GLY A 275 8.50 3.28 -9.49
C GLY A 275 8.54 1.79 -9.85
N MET A 276 9.16 0.96 -9.01
CA MET A 276 9.19 -0.50 -9.21
C MET A 276 7.77 -1.10 -9.20
N TYR A 277 6.93 -0.74 -8.23
CA TYR A 277 5.54 -1.23 -8.16
C TYR A 277 4.68 -0.68 -9.31
N GLN A 278 4.88 0.58 -9.70
CA GLN A 278 4.16 1.21 -10.81
C GLN A 278 4.50 0.53 -12.14
N ASP A 279 5.79 0.32 -12.43
CA ASP A 279 6.23 -0.37 -13.65
C ASP A 279 5.74 -1.82 -13.70
N TRP A 280 5.79 -2.52 -12.56
CA TRP A 280 5.24 -3.87 -12.45
C TRP A 280 3.72 -3.88 -12.67
N MET A 281 2.97 -2.97 -12.05
CA MET A 281 1.52 -2.87 -12.25
C MET A 281 1.17 -2.54 -13.70
N VAL A 282 1.92 -1.64 -14.33
CA VAL A 282 1.77 -1.30 -15.75
C VAL A 282 1.96 -2.55 -16.61
N THR A 283 3.06 -3.26 -16.42
CA THR A 283 3.44 -4.42 -17.25
C THR A 283 2.48 -5.60 -17.08
N TYR A 284 2.13 -5.93 -15.83
CA TYR A 284 1.42 -7.18 -15.52
C TYR A 284 -0.10 -7.05 -15.39
N PHE A 285 -0.62 -5.82 -15.38
CA PHE A 285 -2.06 -5.53 -15.27
C PHE A 285 -2.52 -4.54 -16.34
N CYS A 286 -2.01 -3.31 -16.32
CA CYS A 286 -2.56 -2.24 -17.16
C CYS A 286 -2.38 -2.51 -18.66
N GLN A 287 -1.18 -2.92 -19.09
CA GLN A 287 -0.87 -3.19 -20.48
C GLN A 287 -1.70 -4.34 -21.05
N ILE A 288 -1.89 -5.41 -20.27
CA ILE A 288 -2.69 -6.56 -20.70
C ILE A 288 -4.16 -6.17 -20.86
N ILE A 289 -4.70 -5.37 -19.94
CA ILE A 289 -6.09 -4.89 -20.04
C ILE A 289 -6.24 -3.93 -21.22
N TRP A 290 -5.27 -3.05 -21.44
CA TRP A 290 -5.23 -2.22 -22.64
C TRP A 290 -5.28 -3.04 -23.93
N GLU A 291 -4.48 -4.11 -24.02
CA GLU A 291 -4.53 -5.03 -25.16
C GLU A 291 -5.91 -5.67 -25.34
N MET A 292 -6.60 -6.05 -24.25
CA MET A 292 -7.95 -6.62 -24.31
C MET A 292 -8.99 -5.59 -24.76
N VAL A 293 -8.89 -4.35 -24.28
CA VAL A 293 -9.76 -3.24 -24.69
C VAL A 293 -9.53 -2.89 -26.15
N PHE A 294 -8.27 -2.82 -26.59
CA PHE A 294 -7.89 -2.54 -27.97
C PHE A 294 -8.46 -3.61 -28.90
N GLU A 295 -8.25 -4.88 -28.55
CA GLU A 295 -8.76 -6.02 -29.32
C GLU A 295 -10.29 -5.97 -29.44
N GLU A 296 -11.02 -5.68 -28.36
CA GLU A 296 -12.48 -5.52 -28.42
C GLU A 296 -12.90 -4.31 -29.26
N ALA A 297 -12.22 -3.18 -29.14
CA ALA A 297 -12.50 -1.98 -29.92
C ALA A 297 -12.26 -2.21 -31.42
N TRP A 298 -11.24 -3.00 -31.78
CA TRP A 298 -10.98 -3.44 -33.15
C TRP A 298 -12.08 -4.40 -33.65
N LEU A 299 -12.43 -5.44 -32.88
CA LEU A 299 -13.49 -6.39 -33.25
C LEU A 299 -14.86 -5.73 -33.44
N ARG A 300 -15.16 -4.68 -32.67
CA ARG A 300 -16.39 -3.87 -32.83
C ARG A 300 -16.30 -2.83 -33.96
N GLY A 301 -15.17 -2.73 -34.66
CA GLY A 301 -14.95 -1.79 -35.76
C GLY A 301 -14.82 -0.33 -35.37
N ARG A 302 -14.59 -0.03 -34.08
CA ARG A 302 -14.36 1.35 -33.59
C ARG A 302 -12.97 1.85 -33.95
N ILE A 303 -12.00 0.93 -33.96
CA ILE A 303 -10.65 1.17 -34.45
C ILE A 303 -10.51 0.44 -35.77
N ARG A 304 -10.03 1.16 -36.79
CA ARG A 304 -9.70 0.58 -38.09
C ARG A 304 -8.19 0.55 -38.23
N LEU A 305 -7.65 -0.61 -38.57
CA LEU A 305 -6.24 -0.73 -38.91
C LEU A 305 -5.94 0.05 -40.20
N PRO A 306 -4.72 0.59 -40.35
CA PRO A 306 -4.31 1.27 -41.58
C PRO A 306 -4.48 0.38 -42.81
N LYS A 307 -4.75 0.99 -43.97
CA LYS A 307 -4.89 0.23 -45.23
C LYS A 307 -3.58 -0.48 -45.58
N GLY A 308 -3.65 -1.78 -45.84
CA GLY A 308 -2.47 -2.62 -46.16
C GLY A 308 -1.68 -3.06 -44.93
N ALA A 309 -2.17 -2.80 -43.72
CA ALA A 309 -1.51 -3.25 -42.50
C ALA A 309 -1.69 -4.77 -42.30
N PRO A 310 -0.70 -5.46 -41.71
CA PRO A 310 -0.80 -6.86 -41.35
C PRO A 310 -2.00 -7.21 -40.46
N ASP A 311 -2.29 -8.51 -40.36
CA ASP A 311 -3.34 -9.02 -39.46
C ASP A 311 -3.08 -8.63 -37.99
N PHE A 312 -4.17 -8.31 -37.27
CA PHE A 312 -4.09 -7.83 -35.89
C PHE A 312 -3.42 -8.84 -34.96
N TYR A 313 -3.79 -10.12 -35.06
CA TYR A 313 -3.27 -11.14 -34.15
C TYR A 313 -1.82 -11.49 -34.46
N SER A 314 -1.39 -11.32 -35.71
CA SER A 314 0.01 -11.53 -36.12
C SER A 314 0.95 -10.45 -35.58
N HIS A 315 0.47 -9.21 -35.42
CA HIS A 315 1.25 -8.07 -34.94
C HIS A 315 0.60 -7.35 -33.75
N ARG A 316 0.03 -8.15 -32.82
CA ARG A 316 -0.70 -7.63 -31.66
C ARG A 316 0.18 -6.74 -30.78
N ALA A 317 1.44 -7.13 -30.58
CA ALA A 317 2.36 -6.42 -29.71
C ALA A 317 2.66 -5.01 -30.25
N GLU A 318 2.82 -4.87 -31.56
CA GLU A 318 3.13 -3.62 -32.23
C GLU A 318 1.92 -2.69 -32.26
N TYR A 319 0.72 -3.21 -32.51
CA TYR A 319 -0.51 -2.40 -32.51
C TYR A 319 -0.90 -1.92 -31.11
N CYS A 320 -0.67 -2.76 -30.09
CA CYS A 320 -1.04 -2.44 -28.72
C CYS A 320 0.07 -1.78 -27.91
N ALA A 321 1.22 -1.48 -28.52
CA ALA A 321 2.30 -0.77 -27.86
C ALA A 321 1.81 0.59 -27.34
N ALA A 322 1.86 0.76 -26.02
CA ALA A 322 1.39 1.97 -25.35
C ALA A 322 2.40 2.42 -24.29
N SER A 323 2.57 3.73 -24.17
CA SER A 323 3.32 4.34 -23.06
C SER A 323 2.37 4.70 -21.93
N TRP A 324 2.66 4.23 -20.73
CA TRP A 324 1.87 4.55 -19.55
C TRP A 324 2.48 5.71 -18.78
N ILE A 325 1.66 6.73 -18.53
CA ILE A 325 2.06 7.91 -17.79
C ILE A 325 1.73 7.70 -16.32
N VAL A 326 2.77 7.78 -15.49
CA VAL A 326 2.68 7.58 -14.04
C VAL A 326 2.31 8.91 -13.36
N PRO A 327 1.65 8.90 -12.19
CA PRO A 327 1.39 10.12 -11.42
C PRO A 327 2.65 10.97 -11.18
N GLU A 328 2.45 12.28 -11.10
CA GLU A 328 3.52 13.25 -10.84
C GLU A 328 4.25 12.94 -9.52
N ARG A 329 5.59 13.02 -9.56
CA ARG A 329 6.40 12.90 -8.35
C ARG A 329 6.36 14.21 -7.58
N THR A 330 6.40 14.12 -6.25
CA THR A 330 6.50 15.31 -5.41
C THR A 330 7.88 15.94 -5.55
N ASN A 331 7.89 17.24 -5.86
CA ASN A 331 9.12 18.01 -6.07
C ASN A 331 9.41 18.90 -4.86
N LEU A 332 10.55 18.67 -4.21
CA LEU A 332 11.02 19.49 -3.08
C LEU A 332 11.52 20.88 -3.51
N ASP A 333 12.13 20.99 -4.69
CA ASP A 333 12.62 22.25 -5.26
C ASP A 333 12.25 22.30 -6.75
N PRO A 334 11.05 22.82 -7.07
CA PRO A 334 10.54 22.84 -8.45
C PRO A 334 11.41 23.72 -9.36
N VAL A 335 12.13 24.71 -8.82
CA VAL A 335 12.98 25.61 -9.60
C VAL A 335 14.21 24.86 -10.09
N LYS A 336 14.93 24.17 -9.19
CA LYS A 336 16.13 23.41 -9.58
C LYS A 336 15.81 22.30 -10.57
N GLU A 337 14.68 21.60 -10.40
CA GLU A 337 14.27 20.57 -11.35
C GLU A 337 13.91 21.13 -12.72
N MET A 338 13.22 22.27 -12.77
CA MET A 338 12.91 22.92 -14.04
C MET A 338 14.16 23.43 -14.75
N VAL A 339 15.11 23.99 -14.01
CA VAL A 339 16.40 24.38 -14.56
C VAL A 339 17.14 23.16 -15.11
N ALA A 340 17.18 22.05 -14.36
CA ALA A 340 17.79 20.81 -14.81
C ALA A 340 17.09 20.24 -16.07
N ALA A 341 15.77 20.32 -16.14
CA ALA A 341 14.99 19.92 -17.31
C ALA A 341 15.30 20.81 -18.54
N ILE A 342 15.35 22.14 -18.36
CA ILE A 342 15.74 23.06 -19.44
C ILE A 342 17.16 22.79 -19.92
N MET A 343 18.11 22.58 -18.99
CA MET A 343 19.49 22.25 -19.32
C MET A 343 19.58 20.92 -20.08
N GLY A 344 18.89 19.87 -19.62
CA GLY A 344 18.86 18.57 -20.28
C GLY A 344 18.24 18.64 -21.68
N LYS A 345 17.17 19.43 -21.84
CA LYS A 345 16.52 19.65 -23.15
C LYS A 345 17.46 20.37 -24.10
N ASN A 346 18.12 21.43 -23.65
CA ASN A 346 19.11 22.16 -24.45
C ASN A 346 20.34 21.30 -24.80
N ALA A 347 20.66 20.31 -23.96
CA ALA A 347 21.72 19.33 -24.20
C ALA A 347 21.26 18.14 -25.07
N ASN A 348 20.01 18.09 -25.53
CA ASN A 348 19.40 16.99 -26.29
C ASN A 348 19.45 15.61 -25.59
N ILE A 349 19.47 15.60 -24.25
CA ILE A 349 19.48 14.36 -23.46
C ILE A 349 18.06 13.94 -23.07
N ILE A 350 17.13 14.90 -22.96
CA ILE A 350 15.73 14.64 -22.61
C ILE A 350 14.79 15.27 -23.63
N THR A 351 13.63 14.65 -23.81
CA THR A 351 12.59 15.11 -24.73
C THR A 351 11.47 15.86 -23.99
N ASP A 352 10.61 16.54 -24.76
CA ASP A 352 9.39 17.14 -24.20
C ASP A 352 8.44 16.09 -23.60
N ALA A 353 8.41 14.89 -24.18
CA ALA A 353 7.67 13.76 -23.66
C ALA A 353 8.20 13.35 -22.27
N ASP A 354 9.51 13.26 -22.08
CA ASP A 354 10.11 12.91 -20.78
C ASP A 354 9.79 13.95 -19.69
N ILE A 355 9.79 15.23 -20.07
CA ILE A 355 9.48 16.34 -19.14
C ILE A 355 8.00 16.34 -18.76
N ALA A 356 7.11 16.12 -19.73
CA ALA A 356 5.67 16.06 -19.48
C ALA A 356 5.29 14.81 -18.67
N ALA A 357 5.86 13.65 -19.00
CA ALA A 357 5.60 12.39 -18.32
C ALA A 357 6.03 12.41 -16.85
N LYS A 358 7.15 13.07 -16.50
CA LYS A 358 7.54 13.29 -15.09
C LYS A 358 6.49 14.04 -14.27
N ARG A 359 5.69 14.86 -14.94
CA ARG A 359 4.59 15.64 -14.36
C ARG A 359 3.23 14.96 -14.51
N GLY A 360 3.22 13.67 -14.87
CA GLY A 360 2.01 12.90 -15.07
C GLY A 360 1.13 13.40 -16.21
N LYS A 361 1.72 14.06 -17.21
CA LYS A 361 0.97 14.66 -18.33
C LYS A 361 1.46 14.13 -19.67
N ASP A 362 0.55 14.00 -20.61
CA ASP A 362 0.88 13.74 -21.99
C ASP A 362 1.34 15.03 -22.70
N TRP A 363 2.38 14.92 -23.52
CA TRP A 363 2.99 16.05 -24.21
C TRP A 363 2.17 16.49 -25.43
N GLU A 364 1.52 15.55 -26.14
CA GLU A 364 0.68 15.87 -27.31
C GLU A 364 -0.56 16.66 -26.85
N ALA A 365 -1.22 16.18 -25.79
CA ALA A 365 -2.32 16.88 -25.14
C ALA A 365 -1.91 18.27 -24.65
N GLN A 366 -0.71 18.41 -24.06
CA GLN A 366 -0.20 19.72 -23.66
C GLN A 366 -0.01 20.66 -24.85
N TYR A 367 0.53 20.19 -25.97
CA TYR A 367 0.77 21.04 -27.14
C TYR A 367 -0.56 21.47 -27.78
N ALA A 368 -1.53 20.55 -27.88
CA ALA A 368 -2.88 20.87 -28.33
C ALA A 368 -3.56 21.90 -27.43
N GLN A 369 -3.44 21.74 -26.10
CA GLN A 369 -3.98 22.68 -25.13
C GLN A 369 -3.32 24.06 -25.22
N ARG A 370 -1.97 24.11 -25.30
CA ARG A 370 -1.23 25.37 -25.47
C ARG A 370 -1.61 26.09 -26.76
N SER A 371 -1.83 25.37 -27.85
CA SER A 371 -2.32 25.96 -29.10
C SER A 371 -3.67 26.64 -28.92
N ARG A 372 -4.63 25.98 -28.25
CA ARG A 372 -5.95 26.54 -27.94
C ARG A 372 -5.85 27.76 -27.03
N GLU A 373 -4.98 27.71 -26.02
CA GLU A 373 -4.75 28.83 -25.09
C GLU A 373 -4.18 30.05 -25.82
N ILE A 374 -3.22 29.87 -26.73
CA ILE A 374 -2.64 30.96 -27.52
C ILE A 374 -3.70 31.62 -28.42
N ILE A 375 -4.52 30.81 -29.10
CA ILE A 375 -5.60 31.33 -29.97
C ILE A 375 -6.59 32.14 -29.12
N LYS A 376 -7.06 31.57 -28.00
CA LYS A 376 -8.02 32.22 -27.12
C LYS A 376 -7.44 33.47 -26.42
N ALA A 377 -6.17 33.46 -26.06
CA ALA A 377 -5.49 34.62 -25.49
C ALA A 377 -5.43 35.78 -26.47
N LYS A 378 -5.17 35.49 -27.76
CA LYS A 378 -5.21 36.50 -28.83
C LYS A 378 -6.62 37.05 -29.05
N GLU A 379 -7.64 36.20 -29.04
CA GLU A 379 -9.04 36.63 -29.13
C GLU A 379 -9.46 37.53 -27.97
N LEU A 380 -8.96 37.26 -26.76
CA LEU A 380 -9.26 38.01 -25.54
C LEU A 380 -8.34 39.23 -25.30
N GLY A 381 -7.35 39.47 -26.16
CA GLY A 381 -6.39 40.56 -26.00
C GLY A 381 -5.48 40.42 -24.77
N LEU A 382 -5.25 39.19 -24.28
CA LEU A 382 -4.37 38.93 -23.14
C LEU A 382 -2.90 39.11 -23.57
N PRO A 383 -2.02 39.64 -22.68
CA PRO A 383 -0.61 39.84 -23.01
C PRO A 383 0.08 38.49 -23.30
N GLU A 384 0.87 38.44 -24.38
CA GLU A 384 1.67 37.25 -24.70
C GLU A 384 2.72 37.02 -23.60
N ALA A 385 2.80 35.78 -23.10
CA ALA A 385 3.76 35.41 -22.07
C ALA A 385 5.19 35.68 -22.56
N SER A 386 5.87 36.67 -21.97
CA SER A 386 7.24 37.01 -22.36
C SER A 386 8.19 35.87 -21.96
N ALA A 387 9.02 35.44 -22.91
CA ALA A 387 10.02 34.39 -22.71
C ALA A 387 11.22 34.92 -21.90
N GLN A 388 11.02 35.36 -20.65
CA GLN A 388 12.13 35.62 -19.75
C GLN A 388 12.73 34.29 -19.31
N ARG A 389 13.94 33.98 -19.81
CA ARG A 389 14.70 32.79 -19.40
C ARG A 389 15.10 32.94 -17.93
N PRO A 390 14.80 31.97 -17.06
CA PRO A 390 15.23 32.04 -15.66
C PRO A 390 16.75 31.96 -15.58
N THR A 391 17.40 33.07 -15.22
CA THR A 391 18.83 33.11 -14.90
C THR A 391 19.03 32.57 -13.48
N VAL A 392 19.73 31.46 -13.34
CA VAL A 392 20.15 30.94 -12.04
C VAL A 392 21.16 31.92 -11.44
N SER A 393 20.76 32.65 -10.39
CA SER A 393 21.70 33.38 -9.55
C SER A 393 22.61 32.39 -8.84
N LYS A 394 23.89 32.36 -9.22
CA LYS A 394 24.94 31.66 -8.46
C LYS A 394 25.17 32.44 -7.16
N LYS A 395 24.36 32.20 -6.12
CA LYS A 395 24.80 32.48 -4.75
C LYS A 395 25.76 31.37 -4.34
N ALA A 396 27.03 31.74 -4.16
CA ALA A 396 28.03 30.89 -3.53
C ALA A 396 27.56 30.44 -2.13
N PRO A 397 27.89 29.23 -1.66
CA PRO A 397 27.54 28.82 -0.31
C PRO A 397 28.29 29.71 0.69
N GLU A 398 27.53 30.43 1.53
CA GLU A 398 28.06 31.06 2.74
C GLU A 398 28.68 29.96 3.61
N ALA A 399 29.96 30.14 3.95
CA ALA A 399 30.64 29.33 4.93
C ALA A 399 29.87 29.43 6.25
N GLN A 400 29.33 28.30 6.71
CA GLN A 400 28.72 28.21 8.03
C GLN A 400 29.82 28.40 9.08
N GLU A 401 29.83 29.55 9.73
CA GLU A 401 30.52 29.73 11.01
C GLU A 401 29.82 28.84 12.05
N THR A 402 30.54 27.82 12.52
CA THR A 402 30.18 27.01 13.68
C THR A 402 30.30 27.87 14.96
N PRO A 403 29.31 27.84 15.87
CA PRO A 403 29.54 28.15 17.28
C PRO A 403 30.31 27.04 18.01
#